data_AF-A0A924Y9R2-F1
#
_entry.id   AF-A0A924Y9R2-F1
#
_cell.length_a   1.000
_cell.length_b   1.000
_cell.length_c   1.000
_cell.angle_alpha   90.00
_cell.angle_beta   90.00
_cell.angle_gamma   90.00
#
_symmetry.space_group_name_H-M   'P 1'
#
loop_
_entity.id
_entity.type
_entity.pdbx_description
1 polymer ?
#
loop_
_entity_poly.entity_id
_entity_poly.type
_entity_poly.pdbx_seq_one_letter_code
_entity_poly.pdbx_strand_id
1 'polypeptide(L)'
;MDQSDNSRDELSRVQEYRKLVLLYEALDEEIDKLIMAHGGTTEKMTDEDLARYRQLARQRDELLNDMRSMEQELLLSDDNDVWKRAEPPSSKGNNTSDYRPNI
;
A
#
# COMPACT_ATOMS: atom_id res chain seq x y z
N MET A 1 4.00 24.44 -6.18
CA MET A 1 4.27 23.41 -5.15
C MET A 1 5.43 22.59 -5.66
N ASP A 2 6.48 22.48 -4.87
CA ASP A 2 7.77 21.91 -5.24
C ASP A 2 7.65 20.37 -5.32
N GLN A 3 7.99 19.78 -6.45
CA GLN A 3 7.94 18.32 -6.66
C GLN A 3 8.97 17.57 -5.78
N SER A 4 9.97 18.29 -5.24
CA SER A 4 11.03 17.70 -4.43
C SER A 4 10.58 17.27 -3.03
N ASP A 5 9.65 18.00 -2.41
CA ASP A 5 9.11 17.66 -1.07
C ASP A 5 8.21 16.40 -1.12
N ASN A 6 7.38 16.28 -2.16
CA ASN A 6 6.47 15.14 -2.30
C ASN A 6 7.23 13.80 -2.48
N SER A 7 8.32 13.83 -3.27
CA SER A 7 9.17 12.67 -3.48
C SER A 7 9.87 12.20 -2.20
N ARG A 8 10.20 13.13 -1.29
CA ARG A 8 10.86 12.82 -0.01
C ARG A 8 9.89 12.21 0.99
N ASP A 9 8.64 12.66 0.98
CA ASP A 9 7.58 12.11 1.83
C ASP A 9 7.19 10.69 1.36
N GLU A 10 7.08 10.46 0.04
CA GLU A 10 6.83 9.14 -0.54
C GLU A 10 7.94 8.13 -0.21
N LEU A 11 9.22 8.52 -0.36
CA LEU A 11 10.35 7.69 0.04
C LEU A 11 10.32 7.33 1.53
N SER A 12 9.91 8.27 2.38
CA SER A 12 9.79 8.04 3.83
C SER A 12 8.69 7.02 4.13
N ARG A 13 7.54 7.11 3.47
CA ARG A 13 6.43 6.16 3.60
C ARG A 13 6.81 4.75 3.13
N VAL A 14 7.53 4.64 2.01
CA VAL A 14 8.04 3.35 1.53
C VAL A 14 9.00 2.71 2.54
N GLN A 15 9.85 3.51 3.19
CA GLN A 15 10.74 3.00 4.24
C GLN A 15 9.97 2.54 5.48
N GLU A 16 8.91 3.25 5.84
CA GLU A 16 8.05 2.86 6.96
C GLU A 16 7.32 1.55 6.67
N TYR A 17 6.75 1.40 5.47
CA TYR A 17 6.11 0.17 5.02
C TYR A 17 7.07 -1.03 5.10
N ARG A 18 8.32 -0.85 4.64
CA ARG A 18 9.35 -1.90 4.73
C ARG A 18 9.65 -2.31 6.18
N LYS A 19 9.63 -1.37 7.13
CA LYS A 19 9.81 -1.71 8.56
C LYS A 19 8.64 -2.53 9.07
N LEU A 20 7.40 -2.18 8.70
CA LEU A 20 6.21 -2.95 9.08
C LEU A 20 6.28 -4.37 8.53
N VAL A 21 6.68 -4.55 7.27
CA VAL A 21 6.89 -5.89 6.66
C VAL A 21 7.89 -6.72 7.48
N LEU A 22 9.05 -6.15 7.82
CA LEU A 22 10.07 -6.87 8.58
C LEU A 22 9.59 -7.25 9.99
N LEU A 23 8.81 -6.38 10.64
CA LEU A 23 8.20 -6.68 11.93
C LEU A 23 7.14 -7.79 11.81
N TYR A 24 6.42 -7.83 10.69
CA TYR A 24 5.40 -8.83 10.42
C TYR A 24 6.04 -10.21 10.23
N GLU A 25 7.09 -10.29 9.41
CA GLU A 25 7.86 -11.51 9.22
C GLU A 25 8.48 -12.01 10.53
N ALA A 26 9.01 -11.11 11.37
CA ALA A 26 9.56 -11.48 12.66
C ALA A 26 8.50 -12.07 13.62
N LEU A 27 7.29 -11.49 13.65
CA LEU A 27 6.18 -12.01 14.44
C LEU A 27 5.69 -13.36 13.92
N ASP A 28 5.59 -13.52 12.60
CA ASP A 28 5.19 -14.77 11.97
C ASP A 28 6.20 -15.90 12.28
N GLU A 29 7.50 -15.60 12.19
CA GLU A 29 8.55 -16.54 12.60
C GLU A 29 8.47 -16.91 14.09
N GLU A 30 8.15 -15.96 14.98
CA GLU A 30 8.02 -16.24 16.41
C GLU A 30 6.81 -17.14 16.69
N ILE A 31 5.69 -16.91 16.00
CA ILE A 31 4.50 -17.75 16.06
C ILE A 31 4.83 -19.16 15.56
N ASP A 32 5.52 -19.28 14.43
CA ASP A 32 5.92 -20.57 13.86
C ASP A 32 6.84 -21.33 14.82
N LYS A 33 7.85 -20.66 15.38
CA LYS A 33 8.75 -21.27 16.38
C LYS A 33 7.98 -21.77 17.59
N LEU A 34 7.01 -20.99 18.08
CA LEU A 34 6.15 -21.38 19.19
C LEU A 34 5.29 -22.60 18.83
N ILE A 35 4.61 -22.59 17.68
CA ILE A 35 3.79 -23.72 17.22
C ILE A 35 4.64 -24.99 17.03
N MET A 36 5.81 -24.86 16.43
CA MET A 36 6.73 -25.98 16.19
C MET A 36 7.29 -26.57 17.49
N ALA A 37 7.53 -25.75 18.51
CA ALA A 37 7.95 -26.22 19.83
C ALA A 37 6.90 -27.16 20.48
N HIS A 38 5.62 -26.99 20.13
CA HIS A 38 4.52 -27.85 20.60
C HIS A 38 4.10 -28.92 19.57
N GLY A 39 4.98 -29.25 18.63
CA GLY A 39 4.75 -30.31 17.66
C GLY A 39 3.81 -29.91 16.52
N GLY A 40 3.81 -28.64 16.15
CA GLY A 40 3.08 -28.12 14.99
C GLY A 40 1.62 -27.80 15.27
N THR A 41 1.16 -27.87 16.52
CA THR A 41 -0.25 -27.59 16.87
C THR A 41 -0.35 -26.77 18.16
N THR A 42 -1.40 -25.98 18.26
CA THR A 42 -1.70 -25.18 19.46
C THR A 42 -2.37 -26.00 20.57
N GLU A 43 -2.87 -27.21 20.27
CA GLU A 43 -3.58 -28.08 21.22
C GLU A 43 -2.67 -28.62 22.32
N LYS A 44 -1.36 -28.65 22.07
CA LYS A 44 -0.34 -29.12 23.00
C LYS A 44 0.37 -27.98 23.74
N MET A 45 -0.06 -26.75 23.54
CA MET A 45 0.46 -25.58 24.26
C MET A 45 -0.01 -25.59 25.71
N THR A 46 0.84 -25.10 26.61
CA THR A 46 0.42 -24.76 27.97
C THR A 46 -0.51 -23.54 27.92
N ASP A 47 -1.21 -23.25 29.01
CA ASP A 47 -2.08 -22.07 29.08
C ASP A 47 -1.26 -20.78 28.92
N GLU A 48 -0.04 -20.74 29.46
CA GLU A 48 0.90 -19.64 29.29
C GLU A 48 1.35 -19.48 27.84
N ASP A 49 1.74 -20.56 27.17
CA ASP A 49 2.15 -20.53 25.76
C ASP A 49 0.98 -20.17 24.84
N LEU A 50 -0.22 -20.63 25.16
CA LEU A 50 -1.43 -20.29 24.43
C LEU A 50 -1.79 -18.81 24.60
N ALA A 51 -1.59 -18.25 25.79
CA ALA A 51 -1.75 -16.81 26.03
C ALA A 51 -0.74 -15.99 25.23
N ARG A 52 0.53 -16.43 25.19
CA ARG A 52 1.57 -15.82 24.37
C ARG A 52 1.25 -15.90 22.88
N TYR A 53 0.84 -17.06 22.38
CA TYR A 53 0.40 -17.25 21.00
C TYR A 53 -0.72 -16.27 20.63
N ARG A 54 -1.75 -16.14 21.48
CA ARG A 54 -2.86 -15.18 21.26
C ARG A 54 -2.39 -13.73 21.26
N GLN A 55 -1.39 -13.39 22.06
CA GLN A 55 -0.81 -12.04 22.03
C GLN A 55 -0.06 -11.79 20.72
N LEU A 56 0.81 -12.71 20.32
CA LEU A 56 1.56 -12.61 19.06
C LEU A 56 0.62 -12.53 17.85
N ALA A 57 -0.41 -13.37 17.81
CA ALA A 57 -1.41 -13.34 16.75
C ALA A 57 -2.14 -11.98 16.64
N ARG A 58 -2.52 -11.38 17.79
CA ARG A 58 -3.11 -10.04 17.80
C ARG A 58 -2.16 -8.97 17.27
N GLN A 59 -0.90 -9.01 17.70
CA GLN A 59 0.11 -8.05 17.22
C GLN A 59 0.34 -8.19 15.71
N ARG A 60 0.36 -9.42 15.19
CA ARG A 60 0.47 -9.68 13.75
C ARG A 60 -0.72 -9.11 12.98
N ASP A 61 -1.94 -9.28 13.50
CA ASP A 61 -3.15 -8.77 12.87
C ASP A 61 -3.22 -7.23 12.90
N GLU A 62 -2.80 -6.60 13.99
CA GLU A 62 -2.64 -5.14 14.10
C GLU A 62 -1.67 -4.63 13.03
N LEU A 63 -0.51 -5.26 12.92
CA LEU A 63 0.52 -4.87 11.97
C LEU A 63 0.08 -5.06 10.49
N LEU A 64 -0.71 -6.10 10.21
CA LEU A 64 -1.30 -6.30 8.89
C LEU A 64 -2.30 -5.18 8.54
N ASN A 65 -3.06 -4.69 9.53
CA ASN A 65 -3.98 -3.57 9.31
C ASN A 65 -3.22 -2.27 9.03
N ASP A 66 -2.12 -2.02 9.74
CA ASP A 66 -1.25 -0.86 9.49
C ASP A 66 -0.64 -0.91 8.09
N MET A 67 -0.12 -2.08 7.69
CA MET A 67 0.40 -2.31 6.34
C MET A 67 -0.66 -2.05 5.26
N ARG A 68 -1.88 -2.55 5.43
CA ARG A 68 -2.98 -2.32 4.48
C ARG A 68 -3.37 -0.85 4.38
N SER A 69 -3.38 -0.15 5.51
CA SER A 69 -3.71 1.28 5.55
C SER A 69 -2.65 2.09 4.79
N MET A 70 -1.37 1.80 5.03
CA MET A 70 -0.25 2.44 4.34
C MET A 70 -0.19 2.10 2.85
N GLU A 71 -0.50 0.86 2.47
CA GLU A 71 -0.60 0.44 1.07
C GLU A 71 -1.69 1.24 0.32
N GLN A 72 -2.86 1.44 0.95
CA GLN A 72 -3.90 2.28 0.38
C GLN A 72 -3.44 3.73 0.22
N GLU A 73 -2.75 4.30 1.21
CA GLU A 73 -2.22 5.66 1.11
C GLU A 73 -1.18 5.81 0.00
N LEU A 74 -0.30 4.82 -0.18
CA LEU A 74 0.73 4.81 -1.23
C LEU A 74 0.09 4.70 -2.63
N LEU A 75 -0.91 3.84 -2.81
CA LEU A 75 -1.63 3.70 -4.07
C LEU A 75 -2.41 4.97 -4.43
N LEU A 76 -3.06 5.60 -3.45
CA LEU A 76 -3.81 6.84 -3.66
C LEU A 76 -2.90 8.05 -3.94
N SER A 77 -1.65 8.05 -3.45
CA SER A 77 -0.67 9.08 -3.84
C SER A 77 -0.21 8.95 -5.29
N ASP A 78 -0.10 7.73 -5.81
CA ASP A 78 0.35 7.45 -7.20
C ASP A 78 -0.76 7.75 -8.23
N ASP A 79 -2.02 7.51 -7.87
CA ASP A 79 -3.19 7.74 -8.74
C ASP A 79 -3.53 9.24 -9.01
N ASN A 80 -2.83 10.19 -8.37
CA ASN A 80 -3.09 11.63 -8.52
C ASN A 80 -2.55 12.22 -9.85
N ASP A 81 -1.88 11.43 -10.71
CA ASP A 81 -1.26 11.93 -11.94
C ASP A 81 -1.89 11.44 -13.26
N VAL A 82 -2.99 10.68 -13.24
CA VAL A 82 -3.53 10.08 -14.48
C VAL A 82 -4.67 10.88 -15.12
N TRP A 83 -5.39 11.73 -14.39
CA TRP A 83 -6.61 12.38 -14.91
C TRP A 83 -6.52 13.87 -15.27
N LYS A 84 -5.35 14.52 -15.15
CA LYS A 84 -5.19 15.95 -15.53
C LYS A 84 -4.63 16.21 -16.94
N ARG A 85 -4.30 15.16 -17.71
CA ARG A 85 -3.63 15.32 -19.03
C ARG A 85 -4.54 15.20 -20.25
N ALA A 86 -5.85 15.11 -20.06
CA ALA A 86 -6.83 15.00 -21.15
C ALA A 86 -7.91 16.09 -21.07
N GLU A 87 -7.50 17.36 -21.04
CA GLU A 87 -8.36 18.42 -21.58
C GLU A 87 -8.05 18.56 -23.08
N PRO A 88 -9.01 18.34 -24.00
CA PRO A 88 -8.82 18.72 -25.39
C PRO A 88 -8.73 20.25 -25.46
N PRO A 89 -7.68 20.84 -26.08
CA PRO A 89 -7.59 22.29 -26.18
C PRO A 89 -8.76 22.83 -27.01
N SER A 90 -9.57 23.63 -26.35
CA SER A 90 -10.57 24.51 -26.95
C SER A 90 -9.90 25.37 -28.03
N SER A 91 -10.16 25.05 -29.30
CA SER A 91 -9.76 25.91 -30.43
C SER A 91 -10.98 26.69 -30.90
N LYS A 92 -11.12 27.91 -30.39
CA LYS A 92 -11.90 28.97 -31.04
C LYS A 92 -10.97 29.75 -31.97
N GLY A 93 -11.25 29.79 -33.28
CA GLY A 93 -10.66 30.78 -34.18
C GLY A 93 -10.55 30.43 -35.67
N ASN A 94 -11.65 30.62 -36.41
CA ASN A 94 -11.76 31.43 -37.64
C ASN A 94 -11.02 31.06 -38.96
N ASN A 95 -11.83 30.61 -39.93
CA ASN A 95 -12.15 31.26 -41.23
C ASN A 95 -11.35 30.98 -42.55
N THR A 96 -12.16 30.88 -43.62
CA THR A 96 -11.89 30.99 -45.08
C THR A 96 -11.30 29.81 -45.85
N SER A 97 -12.09 29.24 -46.76
CA SER A 97 -11.88 29.34 -48.22
C SER A 97 -12.60 28.20 -48.96
N ASP A 98 -13.68 28.58 -49.63
CA ASP A 98 -14.17 28.13 -50.93
C ASP A 98 -13.72 26.76 -51.46
N TYR A 99 -14.64 25.78 -51.47
CA TYR A 99 -14.73 24.81 -52.56
C TYR A 99 -16.19 24.43 -52.85
N ARG A 100 -16.75 25.09 -53.87
CA ARG A 100 -17.73 24.53 -54.82
C ARG A 100 -17.07 24.66 -56.20
N PRO A 101 -17.15 23.66 -57.10
CA PRO A 101 -18.44 23.40 -57.74
C PRO A 101 -18.76 21.93 -58.13
N ASN A 102 -20.07 21.73 -58.33
CA ASN A 102 -20.81 20.83 -59.23
C ASN A 102 -20.26 19.44 -59.58
N ILE A 103 -21.09 18.40 -59.40
CA ILE A 103 -22.04 17.89 -60.42
C ILE A 103 -23.30 17.39 -59.72
#